data_AF-A0A5C7QR25-F1
#
_entry.id   AF-A0A5C7QR25-F1
#
_cell.length_a   1.000
_cell.length_b   1.000
_cell.length_c   1.000
_cell.angle_alpha   90.00
_cell.angle_beta   90.00
_cell.angle_gamma   90.00
#
_symmetry.space_group_name_H-M   'P 1'
#
loop_
_entity.id
_entity.type
_entity.pdbx_description
1 polymer ?
#
loop_
_entity_poly.entity_id
_entity_poly.type
_entity_poly.pdbx_seq_one_letter_code
_entity_poly.pdbx_strand_id
1 'polypeptide(L)'
;LRYHRIIIMTDADVDGAHIRTLLLTFFYRQMPVLVERGHIYIAQPPLYKVKLGKDEQYLKDGHELDAYLLRVALKDAKLDPGLPGATVLQGEALETLARQYVLANNVVERLSNWMDVEALRAMANGLELNLDTLEAAEAAAPALAAALNAAEVVAEFDARTDKHHLRISRMHHGNVKSSVITADFVHGADYEALSTAGKTFKGLVGSEATVSRGEGEKLKDAKVGDFRQAMAWLMQQAENAVGRQRYKGLGEMNPEQLWETTMDPQVRRLLKVQIDDAIEADRVFTMLMGDEVEPRRDFIETNALRAANIDV
;
A
#
# COMPACT_ATOMS: atom_id res chain seq x y z
N LEU A 1 38.85 16.78 -3.88
CA LEU A 1 38.04 15.56 -3.64
C LEU A 1 38.44 14.51 -4.67
N ARG A 2 38.82 13.28 -4.29
CA ARG A 2 39.25 12.24 -5.26
C ARG A 2 38.06 11.57 -5.97
N TYR A 3 37.01 11.24 -5.23
CA TYR A 3 35.78 10.66 -5.76
C TYR A 3 34.62 11.63 -5.55
N HIS A 4 34.03 12.11 -6.64
CA HIS A 4 32.95 13.10 -6.62
C HIS A 4 31.55 12.47 -6.44
N ARG A 5 31.46 11.14 -6.50
CA ARG A 5 30.23 10.38 -6.23
C ARG A 5 30.60 9.19 -5.36
N ILE A 6 30.00 9.16 -4.16
CA ILE A 6 30.07 8.04 -3.23
C ILE A 6 28.68 7.41 -3.24
N ILE A 7 28.60 6.13 -3.63
CA ILE A 7 27.34 5.39 -3.71
C ILE A 7 27.35 4.36 -2.60
N ILE A 8 26.37 4.45 -1.70
CA ILE A 8 26.15 3.51 -0.61
C ILE A 8 25.13 2.49 -1.09
N MET A 9 25.51 1.22 -1.10
CA MET A 9 24.64 0.09 -1.44
C MET A 9 24.56 -0.81 -0.22
N THR A 10 23.33 -1.08 0.24
CA THR A 10 23.03 -1.88 1.43
C THR A 10 21.83 -2.76 1.12
N ASP A 11 21.66 -3.83 1.87
CA ASP A 11 20.48 -4.68 1.75
C ASP A 11 19.19 -3.92 2.11
N ALA A 12 18.06 -4.47 1.64
CA ALA A 12 16.72 -3.91 1.83
C ALA A 12 16.07 -4.35 3.15
N ASP A 13 16.84 -4.95 4.04
CA ASP A 13 16.44 -5.42 5.36
C ASP A 13 16.77 -4.39 6.46
N VAL A 14 16.45 -4.77 7.70
CA VAL A 14 16.65 -3.93 8.89
C VAL A 14 18.14 -3.67 9.14
N ASP A 15 19.00 -4.67 8.93
CA ASP A 15 20.44 -4.54 9.15
C ASP A 15 21.10 -3.64 8.10
N GLY A 16 20.69 -3.74 6.84
CA GLY A 16 21.08 -2.81 5.79
C GLY A 16 20.63 -1.37 6.10
N ALA A 17 19.42 -1.19 6.64
CA ALA A 17 18.95 0.11 7.09
C ALA A 17 19.75 0.67 8.28
N HIS A 18 20.16 -0.19 9.23
CA HIS A 18 21.03 0.19 10.34
C HIS A 18 22.41 0.67 9.84
N ILE A 19 23.08 -0.12 9.00
CA ILE A 19 24.41 0.25 8.49
C ILE A 19 24.34 1.53 7.64
N ARG A 20 23.27 1.70 6.87
CA ARG A 20 23.04 2.92 6.09
C ARG A 20 22.90 4.13 7.00
N THR A 21 22.10 4.04 8.06
CA THR A 21 21.92 5.10 9.05
C THR A 21 23.24 5.46 9.71
N LEU A 22 24.05 4.47 10.12
CA LEU A 22 25.39 4.70 10.68
C LEU A 22 26.30 5.48 9.73
N LEU A 23 26.34 5.09 8.45
CA LEU A 23 27.16 5.76 7.44
C LEU A 23 26.69 7.19 7.19
N LEU A 24 25.37 7.42 7.09
CA LEU A 24 24.82 8.76 6.90
C LEU A 24 25.12 9.67 8.09
N THR A 25 24.94 9.18 9.32
CA THR A 25 25.30 9.90 10.54
C THR A 25 26.79 10.22 10.60
N PHE A 26 27.64 9.27 10.20
CA PHE A 26 29.08 9.51 10.10
C PHE A 26 29.41 10.62 9.10
N PHE A 27 28.83 10.60 7.90
CA PHE A 27 29.03 11.67 6.91
C PHE A 27 28.49 13.01 7.40
N TYR A 28 27.34 13.03 8.06
CA TYR A 28 26.76 14.24 8.64
C TYR A 28 27.67 14.86 9.70
N ARG A 29 28.14 14.07 10.67
CA ARG A 29 28.96 14.57 11.79
C ARG A 29 30.39 14.90 11.40
N GLN A 30 31.02 14.07 10.56
CA GLN A 30 32.45 14.16 10.30
C GLN A 30 32.78 14.86 8.98
N MET A 31 31.88 14.81 7.99
CA MET A 31 32.11 15.32 6.64
C MET A 31 30.86 16.01 6.04
N PRO A 32 30.24 16.99 6.75
CA PRO A 32 28.97 17.60 6.33
C PRO A 32 29.06 18.24 4.93
N VAL A 33 30.21 18.80 4.58
CA VAL A 33 30.48 19.41 3.27
C VAL A 33 30.27 18.42 2.10
N LEU A 34 30.47 17.11 2.31
CA LEU A 34 30.19 16.11 1.27
C LEU A 34 28.69 15.91 1.04
N VAL A 35 27.89 16.00 2.09
CA VAL A 35 26.43 15.91 2.02
C VAL A 35 25.86 17.19 1.40
N GLU A 36 26.29 18.37 1.89
CA GLU A 36 25.86 19.68 1.38
C GLU A 36 26.14 19.85 -0.12
N ARG A 37 27.33 19.44 -0.57
CA ARG A 37 27.70 19.48 -1.99
C ARG A 37 27.08 18.34 -2.81
N GLY A 38 26.34 17.44 -2.16
CA GLY A 38 25.57 16.41 -2.82
C GLY A 38 26.41 15.32 -3.47
N HIS A 39 27.48 14.89 -2.81
CA HIS A 39 28.37 13.83 -3.29
C HIS A 39 27.94 12.43 -2.84
N ILE A 40 27.01 12.32 -1.88
CA ILE A 40 26.53 11.05 -1.32
C ILE A 40 25.24 10.60 -2.01
N TYR A 41 25.22 9.35 -2.44
CA TYR A 41 24.09 8.71 -3.12
C TYR A 41 23.80 7.36 -2.47
N ILE A 42 22.53 6.94 -2.49
CA ILE A 42 22.08 5.62 -2.07
C ILE A 42 21.63 4.86 -3.32
N ALA A 43 22.15 3.65 -3.52
CA ALA A 43 21.70 2.77 -4.58
C ALA A 43 20.28 2.27 -4.31
N GLN A 44 19.50 2.07 -5.37
CA GLN A 44 18.13 1.56 -5.29
C GLN A 44 18.02 0.27 -6.12
N PRO A 45 18.50 -0.87 -5.58
CA PRO A 45 18.38 -2.16 -6.25
C PRO A 45 16.90 -2.55 -6.41
N PRO A 46 16.56 -3.41 -7.39
CA PRO A 46 15.20 -3.86 -7.56
C PRO A 46 14.76 -4.80 -6.43
N LEU A 47 13.54 -4.63 -5.94
CA LEU A 47 12.94 -5.50 -4.93
C LEU A 47 12.31 -6.76 -5.54
N TYR A 48 11.86 -6.70 -6.79
CA TYR A 48 11.23 -7.83 -7.47
C TYR A 48 11.83 -8.11 -8.84
N LYS A 49 11.90 -9.38 -9.21
CA LYS A 49 12.00 -9.86 -10.58
C LYS A 49 10.69 -10.54 -10.94
N VAL A 50 10.02 -10.03 -11.96
CA VAL A 50 8.79 -10.61 -12.51
C VAL A 50 9.07 -11.27 -13.86
N LYS A 51 8.37 -12.37 -14.14
CA LYS A 51 8.50 -13.12 -15.39
C LYS A 51 7.13 -13.51 -15.92
N LEU A 52 6.84 -13.15 -17.16
CA LEU A 52 5.63 -13.55 -17.89
C LEU A 52 6.03 -14.23 -19.21
N GLY A 53 5.96 -15.56 -19.23
CA GLY A 53 6.45 -16.33 -20.38
C GLY A 53 7.96 -16.17 -20.58
N LYS A 54 8.36 -15.50 -21.67
CA LYS A 54 9.77 -15.20 -21.97
C LYS A 54 10.22 -13.83 -21.50
N ASP A 55 9.29 -12.93 -21.22
CA ASP A 55 9.59 -11.56 -20.81
C ASP A 55 9.91 -11.54 -19.32
N GLU A 56 11.01 -10.89 -18.97
CA GLU A 56 11.42 -10.67 -17.59
C GLU A 56 11.66 -9.18 -17.34
N GLN A 57 11.31 -8.73 -16.13
CA GLN A 57 11.45 -7.32 -15.75
C GLN A 57 11.83 -7.20 -14.28
N TYR A 58 12.69 -6.23 -13.99
CA TYR A 58 13.07 -5.83 -12.64
C TYR A 58 12.23 -4.65 -12.18
N LEU A 59 11.64 -4.76 -10.99
CA LEU A 59 10.76 -3.75 -10.39
C LEU A 59 11.37 -3.29 -9.06
N LYS A 60 11.40 -1.98 -8.84
CA LYS A 60 12.07 -1.37 -7.69
C LYS A 60 11.33 -1.60 -6.39
N ASP A 61 10.01 -1.50 -6.40
CA ASP A 61 9.20 -1.48 -5.20
C ASP A 61 7.82 -2.11 -5.44
N GLY A 62 7.01 -2.18 -4.38
CA GLY A 62 5.65 -2.72 -4.44
C GLY A 62 4.74 -1.93 -5.38
N HIS A 63 4.91 -0.61 -5.48
CA HIS A 63 4.10 0.21 -6.36
C HIS A 63 4.35 -0.13 -7.85
N GLU A 64 5.60 -0.34 -8.25
CA GLU A 64 5.92 -0.84 -9.60
C GLU A 64 5.36 -2.25 -9.84
N LEU A 65 5.35 -3.12 -8.81
CA LEU A 65 4.73 -4.44 -8.88
C LEU A 65 3.21 -4.36 -9.10
N ASP A 66 2.52 -3.55 -8.32
CA ASP A 66 1.06 -3.39 -8.45
C ASP A 66 0.68 -2.85 -9.82
N ALA A 67 1.42 -1.84 -10.31
CA ALA A 67 1.22 -1.29 -11.64
C ALA A 67 1.49 -2.31 -12.75
N TYR A 68 2.50 -3.18 -12.57
CA TYR A 68 2.79 -4.27 -13.50
C TYR A 68 1.67 -5.32 -13.50
N LEU A 69 1.24 -5.78 -12.32
CA LEU A 69 0.16 -6.76 -12.19
C LEU A 69 -1.15 -6.23 -12.75
N LEU A 70 -1.49 -4.97 -12.52
CA LEU A 70 -2.66 -4.31 -13.09
C LEU A 70 -2.62 -4.35 -14.63
N ARG A 71 -1.47 -4.03 -15.23
CA ARG A 71 -1.31 -4.08 -16.70
C ARG A 71 -1.51 -5.50 -17.23
N VAL A 72 -0.96 -6.49 -16.53
CA VAL A 72 -1.10 -7.91 -16.90
C VAL A 72 -2.55 -8.39 -16.72
N ALA A 73 -3.24 -7.90 -15.69
CA ALA A 73 -4.65 -8.21 -15.39
C ALA A 73 -5.58 -7.66 -16.46
N LEU A 74 -5.33 -6.44 -16.94
CA LEU A 74 -6.16 -5.75 -17.93
C LEU A 74 -5.89 -6.17 -19.38
N LYS A 75 -4.75 -6.81 -19.64
CA LYS A 75 -4.45 -7.34 -20.98
C LYS A 75 -5.50 -8.37 -21.39
N ASP A 76 -6.17 -8.10 -22.51
CA ASP A 76 -7.25 -8.91 -23.08
C ASP A 76 -8.41 -9.14 -22.11
N ALA A 77 -8.62 -8.21 -21.17
CA ALA A 77 -9.71 -8.26 -20.20
C ALA A 77 -10.96 -7.55 -20.70
N LYS A 78 -12.12 -8.15 -20.41
CA LYS A 78 -13.44 -7.59 -20.71
C LYS A 78 -14.37 -7.84 -19.54
N LEU A 79 -15.13 -6.83 -19.17
CA LEU A 79 -16.20 -6.94 -18.19
C LEU A 79 -17.52 -6.60 -18.88
N ASP A 80 -18.40 -7.60 -18.99
CA ASP A 80 -19.80 -7.39 -19.34
C ASP A 80 -20.56 -7.04 -18.05
N PRO A 81 -21.11 -5.81 -17.94
CA PRO A 81 -21.85 -5.39 -16.76
C PRO A 81 -23.14 -6.18 -16.49
N GLY A 82 -23.65 -6.98 -17.43
CA GLY A 82 -24.89 -7.74 -17.23
C GLY A 82 -26.13 -6.86 -17.06
N LEU A 83 -26.08 -5.62 -17.56
CA LEU A 83 -27.17 -4.64 -17.51
C LEU A 83 -27.73 -4.42 -18.93
N PRO A 84 -29.06 -4.33 -19.11
CA PRO A 84 -29.66 -4.11 -20.43
C PRO A 84 -29.13 -2.84 -21.11
N GLY A 85 -28.52 -2.99 -22.29
CA GLY A 85 -27.99 -1.87 -23.07
C GLY A 85 -26.66 -1.31 -22.58
N ALA A 86 -26.04 -1.89 -21.55
CA ALA A 86 -24.71 -1.50 -21.10
C ALA A 86 -23.63 -1.98 -22.08
N THR A 87 -22.63 -1.13 -22.30
CA THR A 87 -21.47 -1.47 -23.11
C THR A 87 -20.49 -2.31 -22.32
N VAL A 88 -19.88 -3.31 -22.96
CA VAL A 88 -18.78 -4.08 -22.39
C VAL A 88 -17.61 -3.15 -22.06
N LEU A 89 -17.14 -3.20 -20.82
CA LEU A 89 -16.02 -2.42 -20.32
C LEU A 89 -14.71 -3.11 -20.70
N GLN A 90 -13.86 -2.40 -21.44
CA GLN A 90 -12.55 -2.88 -21.90
C GLN A 90 -11.63 -1.68 -22.20
N GLY A 91 -10.34 -1.93 -22.39
CA GLY A 91 -9.37 -0.88 -22.73
C GLY A 91 -9.33 0.25 -21.70
N GLU A 92 -9.28 1.51 -22.18
CA GLU A 92 -9.14 2.70 -21.34
C GLU A 92 -10.28 2.88 -20.32
N ALA A 93 -11.51 2.50 -20.69
CA ALA A 93 -12.66 2.58 -19.78
C ALA A 93 -12.50 1.64 -18.58
N LEU A 94 -12.08 0.40 -18.83
CA LEU A 94 -11.81 -0.57 -17.76
C LEU A 94 -10.56 -0.16 -16.96
N GLU A 95 -9.52 0.33 -17.63
CA GLU A 95 -8.28 0.78 -16.97
C GLU A 95 -8.53 1.92 -15.97
N THR A 96 -9.35 2.91 -16.34
CA THR A 96 -9.68 4.03 -15.46
C THR A 96 -10.36 3.56 -14.17
N LEU A 97 -11.35 2.66 -14.29
CA LEU A 97 -12.05 2.08 -13.14
C LEU A 97 -11.13 1.18 -12.32
N ALA A 98 -10.27 0.41 -12.97
CA ALA A 98 -9.33 -0.49 -12.33
C ALA A 98 -8.29 0.27 -11.49
N ARG A 99 -7.82 1.44 -11.95
CA ARG A 99 -6.94 2.32 -11.16
C ARG A 99 -7.62 2.83 -9.89
N GLN A 100 -8.90 3.20 -9.96
CA GLN A 100 -9.68 3.58 -8.77
C GLN A 100 -9.84 2.41 -7.79
N TYR A 101 -10.04 1.19 -8.31
CA TYR A 101 -10.09 -0.01 -7.48
C TYR A 101 -8.77 -0.26 -6.75
N VAL A 102 -7.63 -0.19 -7.44
CA VAL A 102 -6.30 -0.39 -6.84
C VAL A 102 -6.03 0.66 -5.77
N LEU A 103 -6.36 1.93 -6.03
CA LEU A 103 -6.23 3.01 -5.05
C LEU A 103 -7.03 2.71 -3.77
N ALA A 104 -8.30 2.35 -3.91
CA ALA A 104 -9.15 2.01 -2.77
C ALA A 104 -8.62 0.76 -2.03
N ASN A 105 -8.17 -0.27 -2.74
CA ASN A 105 -7.62 -1.47 -2.13
C ASN A 105 -6.35 -1.18 -1.34
N ASN A 106 -5.45 -0.34 -1.86
CA ASN A 106 -4.23 0.07 -1.17
C ASN A 106 -4.53 0.85 0.12
N VAL A 107 -5.58 1.67 0.13
CA VAL A 107 -6.08 2.33 1.35
C VAL A 107 -6.58 1.28 2.35
N VAL A 108 -7.40 0.33 1.91
CA VAL A 108 -7.91 -0.75 2.78
C VAL A 108 -6.75 -1.55 3.38
N GLU A 109 -5.80 -2.01 2.58
CA GLU A 109 -4.66 -2.80 3.03
C GLU A 109 -3.83 -2.04 4.07
N ARG A 110 -3.45 -0.78 3.77
CA ARG A 110 -2.66 0.05 4.68
C ARG A 110 -3.37 0.26 6.02
N LEU A 111 -4.65 0.60 6.00
CA LEU A 111 -5.41 0.95 7.20
C LEU A 111 -5.89 -0.28 7.99
N SER A 112 -6.03 -1.44 7.35
CA SER A 112 -6.51 -2.68 7.99
C SER A 112 -5.65 -3.17 9.16
N ASN A 113 -4.41 -2.69 9.26
CA ASN A 113 -3.52 -2.99 10.36
C ASN A 113 -4.04 -2.44 11.71
N TRP A 114 -4.82 -1.35 11.70
CA TRP A 114 -5.33 -0.71 12.93
C TRP A 114 -6.82 -0.31 12.87
N MET A 115 -7.43 -0.30 11.69
CA MET A 115 -8.87 -0.09 11.51
C MET A 115 -9.57 -1.39 11.10
N ASP A 116 -10.87 -1.48 11.36
CA ASP A 116 -11.66 -2.64 10.97
C ASP A 116 -11.73 -2.79 9.44
N VAL A 117 -11.24 -3.91 8.93
CA VAL A 117 -11.14 -4.19 7.49
C VAL A 117 -12.52 -4.30 6.82
N GLU A 118 -13.52 -4.86 7.51
CA GLU A 118 -14.87 -4.97 6.96
C GLU A 118 -15.53 -3.59 6.90
N ALA A 119 -15.25 -2.70 7.85
CA ALA A 119 -15.72 -1.32 7.81
C ALA A 119 -15.10 -0.53 6.64
N LEU A 120 -13.79 -0.64 6.44
CA LEU A 120 -13.09 -0.07 5.27
C LEU A 120 -13.68 -0.58 3.96
N ARG A 121 -13.95 -1.89 3.87
CA ARG A 121 -14.61 -2.49 2.71
C ARG A 121 -16.06 -2.03 2.55
N ALA A 122 -16.81 -1.86 3.64
CA ALA A 122 -18.18 -1.36 3.60
C ALA A 122 -18.24 0.06 3.04
N MET A 123 -17.33 0.94 3.47
CA MET A 123 -17.15 2.29 2.91
C MET A 123 -16.77 2.22 1.44
N ALA A 124 -15.79 1.38 1.10
CA ALA A 124 -15.41 1.13 -0.29
C ALA A 124 -16.57 0.58 -1.12
N ASN A 125 -17.56 -0.08 -0.50
CA ASN A 125 -18.79 -0.64 -1.09
C ASN A 125 -19.93 0.37 -1.25
N GLY A 126 -19.72 1.63 -0.85
CA GLY A 126 -20.70 2.71 -1.01
C GLY A 126 -21.57 2.94 0.22
N LEU A 127 -21.13 2.48 1.40
CA LEU A 127 -21.63 2.99 2.67
C LEU A 127 -21.01 4.36 2.94
N GLU A 128 -21.84 5.39 3.02
CA GLU A 128 -21.42 6.74 3.38
C GLU A 128 -21.65 6.98 4.87
N LEU A 129 -20.62 7.47 5.53
CA LEU A 129 -20.63 7.88 6.93
C LEU A 129 -20.60 9.41 7.02
N ASN A 130 -21.33 9.95 7.99
CA ASN A 130 -21.27 11.34 8.42
C ASN A 130 -21.24 11.35 9.96
N LEU A 131 -20.22 11.99 10.53
CA LEU A 131 -19.98 12.05 11.98
C LEU A 131 -19.94 13.49 12.50
N ASP A 132 -20.48 14.46 11.76
CA ASP A 132 -20.40 15.88 12.11
C ASP A 132 -21.36 16.27 13.24
N THR A 133 -22.47 15.54 13.38
CA THR A 133 -23.47 15.76 14.43
C THR A 133 -23.78 14.46 15.17
N LEU A 134 -24.29 14.58 16.39
CA LEU A 134 -24.72 13.44 17.19
C LEU A 134 -25.75 12.60 16.44
N GLU A 135 -26.75 13.23 15.83
CA GLU A 135 -27.81 12.52 15.11
C GLU A 135 -27.27 11.76 13.89
N ALA A 136 -26.30 12.34 13.17
CA ALA A 136 -25.66 11.69 12.04
C ALA A 136 -24.81 10.49 12.49
N ALA A 137 -24.04 10.64 13.58
CA ALA A 137 -23.24 9.56 14.14
C ALA A 137 -24.11 8.40 14.67
N GLU A 138 -25.21 8.72 15.38
CA GLU A 138 -26.17 7.73 15.88
C GLU A 138 -26.88 6.99 14.74
N ALA A 139 -27.13 7.65 13.60
CA ALA A 139 -27.68 7.01 12.41
C ALA A 139 -26.64 6.15 11.65
N ALA A 140 -25.37 6.58 11.66
CA ALA A 140 -24.28 5.88 10.99
C ALA A 140 -23.89 4.57 11.70
N ALA A 141 -23.99 4.52 13.03
CA ALA A 141 -23.66 3.32 13.82
C ALA A 141 -24.43 2.06 13.40
N PRO A 142 -25.78 2.03 13.35
CA PRO A 142 -26.53 0.85 12.92
C PRO A 142 -26.34 0.54 11.43
N ALA A 143 -26.17 1.55 10.58
CA ALA A 143 -25.91 1.36 9.16
C ALA A 143 -24.56 0.64 8.92
N LEU A 144 -23.53 1.03 9.68
CA LEU A 144 -22.24 0.36 9.67
C LEU A 144 -22.35 -1.04 10.29
N ALA A 145 -23.00 -1.19 11.46
CA ALA A 145 -23.18 -2.48 12.11
C ALA A 145 -23.84 -3.53 11.19
N ALA A 146 -24.84 -3.12 10.40
CA ALA A 146 -25.52 -3.99 9.44
C ALA A 146 -24.61 -4.48 8.30
N ALA A 147 -23.53 -3.76 8.01
CA ALA A 147 -22.55 -4.13 6.98
C ALA A 147 -21.40 -5.01 7.53
N LEU A 148 -21.30 -5.18 8.85
CA LEU A 148 -20.23 -5.94 9.51
C LEU A 148 -20.73 -7.30 10.02
N ASN A 149 -19.86 -8.29 10.06
CA ASN A 149 -20.17 -9.59 10.62
C ASN A 149 -19.78 -9.67 12.10
N ALA A 150 -20.74 -9.90 13.00
CA ALA A 150 -20.50 -10.11 14.43
C ALA A 150 -19.65 -9.00 15.08
N ALA A 151 -19.98 -7.73 14.77
CA ALA A 151 -19.35 -6.56 15.36
C ALA A 151 -20.40 -5.69 16.05
N GLU A 152 -20.01 -5.11 17.18
CA GLU A 152 -20.78 -4.07 17.86
C GLU A 152 -20.25 -2.70 17.42
N VAL A 153 -21.14 -1.82 16.96
CA VAL A 153 -20.79 -0.45 16.56
C VAL A 153 -21.56 0.52 17.43
N VAL A 154 -20.83 1.40 18.10
CA VAL A 154 -21.39 2.41 19.02
C VAL A 154 -20.91 3.78 18.60
N ALA A 155 -21.84 4.74 18.51
CA ALA A 155 -21.51 6.15 18.38
C ALA A 155 -21.14 6.72 19.75
N GLU A 156 -19.99 7.38 19.81
CA GLU A 156 -19.46 7.97 21.03
C GLU A 156 -19.03 9.41 20.75
N PHE A 157 -18.87 10.18 21.83
CA PHE A 157 -18.42 11.57 21.78
C PHE A 157 -17.15 11.72 22.60
N ASP A 158 -16.11 12.27 22.00
CA ASP A 158 -14.85 12.57 22.67
C ASP A 158 -14.84 14.04 23.13
N ALA A 159 -15.01 14.24 24.44
CA ALA A 159 -15.03 15.56 25.06
C ALA A 159 -13.70 16.34 24.95
N ARG A 160 -12.57 15.66 24.65
CA ARG A 160 -11.28 16.33 24.47
C ARG A 160 -11.14 16.97 23.10
N THR A 161 -11.70 16.32 22.09
CA THR A 161 -11.62 16.76 20.69
C THR A 161 -12.90 17.43 20.20
N ASP A 162 -13.98 17.38 21.00
CA ASP A 162 -15.31 17.91 20.68
C ASP A 162 -15.88 17.29 19.39
N LYS A 163 -15.65 15.99 19.21
CA LYS A 163 -15.98 15.25 17.99
C LYS A 163 -16.66 13.93 18.29
N HIS A 164 -17.50 13.49 17.36
CA HIS A 164 -18.08 12.16 17.37
C HIS A 164 -17.17 11.14 16.67
N HIS A 165 -17.25 9.89 17.12
CA HIS A 165 -16.58 8.76 16.50
C HIS A 165 -17.42 7.49 16.60
N LEU A 166 -17.17 6.54 15.72
CA LEU A 166 -17.74 5.20 15.81
C LEU A 166 -16.71 4.24 16.38
N ARG A 167 -17.01 3.62 17.51
CA ARG A 167 -16.23 2.51 18.06
C ARG A 167 -16.78 1.20 17.55
N ILE A 168 -15.92 0.40 16.92
CA ILE A 168 -16.22 -0.95 16.43
C ILE A 168 -15.54 -1.93 17.37
N SER A 169 -16.31 -2.85 17.96
CA SER A 169 -15.80 -3.84 18.92
C SER A 169 -16.12 -5.25 18.44
N ARG A 170 -15.12 -6.15 18.48
CA ARG A 170 -15.26 -7.56 18.10
C ARG A 170 -14.67 -8.48 19.16
N MET A 171 -15.32 -9.62 19.35
CA MET A 171 -14.77 -10.70 20.17
C MET A 171 -13.76 -11.49 19.33
N HIS A 172 -12.51 -11.52 19.78
CA HIS A 172 -11.43 -12.27 19.14
C HIS A 172 -10.70 -13.12 20.18
N HIS A 173 -10.86 -14.44 20.10
CA HIS A 173 -10.25 -15.40 21.02
C HIS A 173 -10.49 -15.09 22.52
N GLY A 174 -11.70 -14.61 22.85
CA GLY A 174 -12.08 -14.25 24.22
C GLY A 174 -11.69 -12.83 24.66
N ASN A 175 -10.95 -12.09 23.84
CA ASN A 175 -10.62 -10.69 24.07
C ASN A 175 -11.46 -9.77 23.17
N VAL A 176 -11.87 -8.62 23.68
CA VAL A 176 -12.52 -7.59 22.86
C VAL A 176 -11.43 -6.77 22.16
N LYS A 177 -11.39 -6.83 20.83
CA LYS A 177 -10.58 -5.93 20.01
C LYS A 177 -11.48 -4.77 19.56
N SER A 178 -11.06 -3.55 19.85
CA SER A 178 -11.75 -2.34 19.39
C SER A 178 -10.93 -1.58 18.35
N SER A 179 -11.63 -0.91 17.45
CA SER A 179 -11.07 0.09 16.53
C SER A 179 -12.05 1.26 16.44
N VAL A 180 -11.58 2.40 15.92
CA VAL A 180 -12.37 3.64 15.88
C VAL A 180 -12.35 4.24 14.48
N ILE A 181 -13.49 4.76 14.04
CA ILE A 181 -13.62 5.65 12.88
C ILE A 181 -13.92 7.04 13.42
N THR A 182 -12.98 7.97 13.21
CA THR A 182 -13.10 9.36 13.68
C THR A 182 -13.74 10.26 12.64
N ALA A 183 -14.32 11.39 13.08
CA ALA A 183 -14.79 12.43 12.16
C ALA A 183 -13.67 12.94 11.24
N ASP A 184 -12.44 13.10 11.75
CA ASP A 184 -11.29 13.53 10.94
C ASP A 184 -10.96 12.55 9.81
N PHE A 185 -11.12 11.25 10.04
CA PHE A 185 -10.94 10.26 8.99
C PHE A 185 -11.98 10.42 7.88
N VAL A 186 -13.25 10.66 8.24
CA VAL A 186 -14.37 10.83 7.28
C VAL A 186 -14.18 12.07 6.38
N HIS A 187 -13.41 13.06 6.82
CA HIS A 187 -13.02 14.23 6.01
C HIS A 187 -11.64 14.10 5.36
N GLY A 188 -10.96 12.97 5.55
CA GLY A 188 -9.62 12.72 5.02
C GLY A 188 -9.63 12.15 3.60
N ALA A 189 -8.49 12.31 2.91
CA ALA A 189 -8.29 11.78 1.56
C ALA A 189 -8.45 10.26 1.46
N ASP A 190 -8.11 9.53 2.54
CA ASP A 190 -8.29 8.08 2.60
C ASP A 190 -9.77 7.68 2.53
N TYR A 191 -10.64 8.36 3.27
CA TYR A 191 -12.07 8.13 3.19
C TYR A 191 -12.65 8.58 1.84
N GLU A 192 -12.20 9.73 1.32
CA GLU A 192 -12.62 10.21 0.00
C GLU A 192 -12.33 9.18 -1.09
N ALA A 193 -11.15 8.55 -1.07
CA ALA A 193 -10.79 7.47 -1.98
C ALA A 193 -11.75 6.27 -1.90
N LEU A 194 -12.09 5.83 -0.68
CA LEU A 194 -13.03 4.72 -0.45
C LEU A 194 -14.46 5.10 -0.89
N SER A 195 -14.93 6.28 -0.50
CA SER A 195 -16.27 6.78 -0.83
C SER A 195 -16.45 6.96 -2.34
N THR A 196 -15.44 7.50 -3.02
CA THR A 196 -15.43 7.65 -4.49
C THR A 196 -15.53 6.30 -5.18
N ALA A 197 -14.74 5.31 -4.77
CA ALA A 197 -14.84 3.95 -5.29
C ALA A 197 -16.22 3.33 -5.01
N GLY A 198 -16.77 3.56 -3.83
CA GLY A 198 -18.13 3.16 -3.45
C GLY A 198 -19.19 3.72 -4.40
N LYS A 199 -19.15 5.03 -4.64
CA LYS A 199 -20.07 5.74 -5.55
C LYS A 199 -19.93 5.28 -6.99
N THR A 200 -18.70 5.12 -7.48
CA THR A 200 -18.45 4.73 -8.87
C THR A 200 -18.89 3.30 -9.17
N PHE A 201 -18.61 2.36 -8.27
CA PHE A 201 -18.85 0.93 -8.55
C PHE A 201 -20.25 0.47 -8.18
N LYS A 202 -20.97 1.21 -7.33
CA LYS A 202 -22.34 0.86 -6.92
C LYS A 202 -23.28 0.96 -8.12
N GLY A 203 -23.90 -0.17 -8.47
CA GLY A 203 -24.81 -0.27 -9.60
C GLY A 203 -24.13 -0.31 -10.98
N LEU A 204 -22.79 -0.32 -11.04
CA LEU A 204 -22.05 -0.45 -12.28
C LEU A 204 -22.19 -1.86 -12.90
N VAL A 205 -22.45 -2.85 -12.06
CA VAL A 205 -22.45 -4.28 -12.40
C VAL A 205 -23.76 -4.89 -11.89
N GLY A 206 -24.47 -5.61 -12.74
CA GLY A 206 -25.70 -6.34 -12.45
C GLY A 206 -25.47 -7.79 -12.03
N SER A 207 -26.55 -8.50 -11.71
CA SER A 207 -26.48 -9.89 -11.21
C SER A 207 -26.01 -10.92 -12.24
N GLU A 208 -26.14 -10.61 -13.54
CA GLU A 208 -25.72 -11.49 -14.65
C GLU A 208 -24.37 -11.07 -15.26
N ALA A 209 -23.60 -10.24 -14.55
CA ALA A 209 -22.33 -9.76 -15.05
C ALA A 209 -21.28 -10.88 -15.17
N THR A 210 -20.43 -10.74 -16.18
CA THR A 210 -19.34 -11.68 -16.44
C THR A 210 -18.05 -10.92 -16.70
N VAL A 211 -16.97 -11.38 -16.08
CA VAL A 211 -15.62 -10.92 -16.37
C VAL A 211 -14.90 -12.00 -17.16
N SER A 212 -14.10 -11.62 -18.15
CA SER A 212 -13.32 -12.52 -18.96
C SER A 212 -11.93 -11.97 -19.24
N ARG A 213 -10.96 -12.88 -19.45
CA ARG A 213 -9.59 -12.55 -19.80
C ARG A 213 -8.99 -13.58 -20.74
N GLY A 214 -8.28 -13.11 -21.76
CA GLY A 214 -7.55 -13.93 -22.73
C GLY A 214 -8.28 -14.10 -24.06
N GLU A 215 -7.70 -14.90 -24.95
CA GLU A 215 -8.22 -15.12 -26.30
C GLU A 215 -8.22 -16.62 -26.67
N GLY A 216 -9.15 -17.00 -27.55
CA GLY A 216 -9.26 -18.36 -28.10
C GLY A 216 -9.41 -19.43 -27.01
N GLU A 217 -8.63 -20.51 -27.09
CA GLU A 217 -8.66 -21.63 -26.16
C GLU A 217 -8.17 -21.29 -24.74
N LYS A 218 -7.54 -20.12 -24.54
CA LYS A 218 -7.07 -19.65 -23.23
C LYS A 218 -8.02 -18.65 -22.57
N LEU A 219 -9.17 -18.39 -23.19
CA LEU A 219 -10.21 -17.54 -22.61
C LEU A 219 -10.69 -18.17 -21.29
N LYS A 220 -10.64 -17.38 -20.23
CA LYS A 220 -11.28 -17.72 -18.96
C LYS A 220 -12.33 -16.66 -18.65
N ASP A 221 -13.42 -17.09 -18.06
CA ASP A 221 -14.50 -16.22 -17.61
C ASP A 221 -15.00 -16.61 -16.22
N ALA A 222 -15.69 -15.68 -15.57
CA ALA A 222 -16.37 -15.89 -14.30
C ALA A 222 -17.58 -14.98 -14.16
N LYS A 223 -18.66 -15.48 -13.54
CA LYS A 223 -19.76 -14.65 -13.07
C LYS A 223 -19.31 -13.84 -11.86
N VAL A 224 -19.73 -12.58 -11.80
CA VAL A 224 -19.34 -11.62 -10.75
C VAL A 224 -20.56 -10.85 -10.27
N GLY A 225 -20.64 -10.61 -8.96
CA GLY A 225 -21.74 -9.86 -8.37
C GLY A 225 -21.50 -8.34 -8.30
N ASP A 226 -20.24 -7.91 -8.37
CA ASP A 226 -19.86 -6.50 -8.39
C ASP A 226 -18.53 -6.26 -9.12
N PHE A 227 -18.17 -4.98 -9.31
CA PHE A 227 -16.92 -4.60 -9.97
C PHE A 227 -15.67 -5.02 -9.18
N ARG A 228 -15.74 -5.08 -7.84
CA ARG A 228 -14.59 -5.43 -6.99
C ARG A 228 -14.26 -6.91 -7.10
N GLN A 229 -15.27 -7.76 -7.19
CA GLN A 229 -15.14 -9.19 -7.47
C GLN A 229 -14.54 -9.42 -8.86
N ALA A 230 -14.99 -8.65 -9.86
CA ALA A 230 -14.39 -8.70 -11.21
C ALA A 230 -12.91 -8.35 -11.17
N MET A 231 -12.54 -7.26 -10.48
CA MET A 231 -11.15 -6.86 -10.35
C MET A 231 -10.31 -7.85 -9.53
N ALA A 232 -10.83 -8.36 -8.41
CA ALA A 232 -10.16 -9.38 -7.62
C ALA A 232 -9.88 -10.64 -8.46
N TRP A 233 -10.85 -11.07 -9.27
CA TRP A 233 -10.67 -12.18 -10.19
C TRP A 233 -9.59 -11.90 -11.25
N LEU A 234 -9.60 -10.70 -11.86
CA LEU A 234 -8.60 -10.30 -12.86
C LEU A 234 -7.18 -10.24 -12.26
N MET A 235 -7.04 -9.65 -11.07
CA MET A 235 -5.77 -9.58 -10.35
C MET A 235 -5.26 -10.98 -10.01
N GLN A 236 -6.13 -11.88 -9.53
CA GLN A 236 -5.75 -13.27 -9.28
C GLN A 236 -5.28 -14.00 -10.55
N GLN A 237 -5.92 -13.76 -11.70
CA GLN A 237 -5.46 -14.33 -12.97
C GLN A 237 -4.11 -13.76 -13.42
N ALA A 238 -3.79 -12.52 -13.07
CA ALA A 238 -2.49 -11.92 -13.34
C ALA A 238 -1.40 -12.49 -12.45
N GLU A 239 -1.65 -12.57 -11.14
CA GLU A 239 -0.72 -13.16 -10.17
C GLU A 239 -0.37 -14.61 -10.52
N ASN A 240 -1.37 -15.42 -10.87
CA ASN A 240 -1.15 -16.81 -11.26
C ASN A 240 -0.35 -16.95 -12.57
N ALA A 241 -0.38 -15.95 -13.44
CA ALA A 241 0.34 -15.95 -14.71
C ALA A 241 1.78 -15.44 -14.58
N VAL A 242 2.09 -14.67 -13.54
CA VAL A 242 3.37 -13.99 -13.36
C VAL A 242 4.22 -14.73 -12.33
N GLY A 243 5.36 -15.26 -12.78
CA GLY A 243 6.40 -15.72 -11.85
C GLY A 243 7.01 -14.51 -11.13
N ARG A 244 7.05 -14.54 -9.80
CA ARG A 244 7.62 -13.46 -8.97
C ARG A 244 8.73 -13.99 -8.09
N GLN A 245 9.88 -13.35 -8.13
CA GLN A 245 10.97 -13.49 -7.18
C GLN A 245 11.16 -12.15 -6.46
N ARG A 246 11.24 -12.19 -5.13
CA ARG A 246 11.55 -11.02 -4.29
C ARG A 246 12.99 -11.14 -3.83
N TYR A 247 13.77 -10.08 -3.97
CA TYR A 247 15.14 -10.00 -3.46
C TYR A 247 15.12 -9.49 -2.03
N LYS A 248 15.64 -10.26 -1.07
CA LYS A 248 15.78 -9.82 0.33
C LYS A 248 17.14 -9.17 0.60
N GLY A 249 18.17 -9.58 -0.13
CA GLY A 249 19.51 -9.01 -0.06
C GLY A 249 20.21 -8.98 -1.42
N LEU A 250 21.24 -8.16 -1.53
CA LEU A 250 22.10 -8.00 -2.71
C LEU A 250 22.81 -9.31 -3.07
N GLY A 251 23.12 -10.13 -2.07
CA GLY A 251 23.77 -11.44 -2.25
C GLY A 251 22.89 -12.51 -2.92
N GLU A 252 21.58 -12.27 -3.06
CA GLU A 252 20.67 -13.16 -3.80
C GLU A 252 20.75 -12.96 -5.32
N MET A 253 21.44 -11.90 -5.77
CA MET A 253 21.66 -11.60 -7.18
C MET A 253 22.99 -12.18 -7.64
N ASN A 254 22.99 -12.76 -8.85
CA ASN A 254 24.24 -13.10 -9.52
C ASN A 254 25.00 -11.80 -9.90
N PRO A 255 26.34 -11.83 -10.04
CA PRO A 255 27.13 -10.63 -10.36
C PRO A 255 26.66 -9.88 -11.61
N GLU A 256 26.25 -10.61 -12.66
CA GLU A 256 25.70 -10.03 -13.89
C GLU A 256 24.39 -9.28 -13.62
N GLN A 257 23.48 -9.87 -12.83
CA GLN A 257 22.22 -9.25 -12.45
C GLN A 257 22.45 -7.99 -11.61
N LEU A 258 23.38 -8.05 -10.64
CA LEU A 258 23.73 -6.89 -9.82
C LEU A 258 24.30 -5.76 -10.67
N TRP A 259 25.13 -6.10 -11.66
CA TRP A 259 25.67 -5.13 -12.61
C TRP A 259 24.57 -4.46 -13.42
N GLU A 260 23.76 -5.24 -14.14
CA GLU A 260 22.72 -4.78 -15.05
C GLU A 260 21.63 -3.96 -14.34
N THR A 261 21.31 -4.31 -13.11
CA THR A 261 20.21 -3.66 -12.37
C THR A 261 20.66 -2.46 -11.55
N THR A 262 21.85 -2.51 -10.95
CA THR A 262 22.21 -1.61 -9.85
C THR A 262 23.52 -0.85 -10.09
N MET A 263 24.44 -1.38 -10.89
CA MET A 263 25.76 -0.74 -11.10
C MET A 263 25.89 -0.04 -12.46
N ASP A 264 25.19 -0.51 -13.50
CA ASP A 264 25.23 0.06 -14.84
C ASP A 264 24.82 1.55 -14.82
N PRO A 265 25.72 2.48 -15.20
CA PRO A 265 25.41 3.91 -15.25
C PRO A 265 24.20 4.30 -16.10
N GLN A 266 23.80 3.49 -17.08
CA GLN A 266 22.67 3.75 -17.97
C GLN A 266 21.31 3.39 -17.34
N VAL A 267 21.29 2.41 -16.44
CA VAL A 267 20.05 1.81 -15.90
C VAL A 267 19.88 2.08 -14.41
N ARG A 268 20.98 2.21 -13.67
CA ARG A 268 20.96 2.31 -12.20
C ARG A 268 20.11 3.48 -11.71
N ARG A 269 19.41 3.22 -10.61
CA ARG A 269 18.63 4.23 -9.89
C ARG A 269 19.40 4.63 -8.63
N LEU A 270 19.67 5.94 -8.50
CA LEU A 270 20.38 6.51 -7.36
C LEU A 270 19.51 7.56 -6.69
N LEU A 271 19.41 7.50 -5.37
CA LEU A 271 18.82 8.55 -4.55
C LEU A 271 19.95 9.47 -4.06
N LYS A 272 19.87 10.77 -4.35
CA LYS A 272 20.84 11.75 -3.87
C LYS A 272 20.47 12.20 -2.47
N VAL A 273 21.36 11.98 -1.51
CA VAL A 273 21.15 12.34 -0.10
C VAL A 273 21.14 13.86 0.04
N GLN A 274 20.09 14.41 0.66
CA GLN A 274 20.00 15.81 1.07
C GLN A 274 20.51 15.99 2.51
N ILE A 275 20.78 17.23 2.90
CA ILE A 275 21.19 17.51 4.27
C ILE A 275 20.11 17.12 5.29
N ASP A 276 18.83 17.34 4.96
CA ASP A 276 17.71 16.99 5.81
C ASP A 276 17.65 15.47 6.08
N ASP A 277 17.91 14.64 5.06
CA ASP A 277 17.98 13.18 5.21
C ASP A 277 19.07 12.77 6.21
N ALA A 278 20.20 13.48 6.20
CA ALA A 278 21.34 13.20 7.05
C ALA A 278 21.10 13.66 8.51
N ILE A 279 20.38 14.78 8.69
CA ILE A 279 19.90 15.25 10.01
C ILE A 279 18.91 14.25 10.60
N GLU A 280 17.96 13.76 9.80
CA GLU A 280 17.01 12.72 10.23
C GLU A 280 17.73 11.45 10.66
N ALA A 281 18.70 10.97 9.87
CA ALA A 281 19.51 9.80 10.21
C ALA A 281 20.24 9.97 11.55
N ASP A 282 20.81 11.15 11.81
CA ASP A 282 21.51 11.46 13.06
C ASP A 282 20.58 11.46 14.28
N ARG A 283 19.38 12.04 14.14
CA ARG A 283 18.35 12.02 15.17
C ARG A 283 17.90 10.59 15.48
N VAL A 284 17.60 9.80 14.45
CA VAL A 284 17.19 8.40 14.62
C VAL A 284 18.29 7.59 15.30
N PHE A 285 19.55 7.78 14.89
CA PHE A 285 20.69 7.12 15.52
C PHE A 285 20.82 7.51 17.00
N THR A 286 20.74 8.80 17.33
CA THR A 286 20.87 9.30 18.71
C THR A 286 19.72 8.81 19.59
N MET A 287 18.50 8.75 19.07
CA MET A 287 17.34 8.24 19.80
C MET A 287 17.44 6.72 20.07
N LEU A 288 17.91 5.94 19.10
CA LEU A 288 18.02 4.48 19.25
C LEU A 288 19.26 4.03 20.04
N MET A 289 20.35 4.80 20.00
CA MET A 289 21.64 4.43 20.59
C MET A 289 22.08 5.33 21.74
N GLY A 290 21.33 6.38 22.07
CA GLY A 290 21.62 7.30 23.19
C GLY A 290 21.19 6.75 24.55
N ASP A 291 21.67 7.34 25.63
CA ASP A 291 21.49 6.78 26.98
C ASP A 291 20.07 6.92 27.55
N GLU A 292 19.21 7.72 26.92
CA GLU A 292 17.84 7.96 27.37
C GLU A 292 16.88 6.82 26.98
N VAL A 293 16.42 6.08 27.99
CA VAL A 293 15.58 4.88 27.82
C VAL A 293 14.15 5.24 27.41
N GLU A 294 13.58 6.28 28.00
CA GLU A 294 12.16 6.62 27.87
C GLU A 294 11.77 7.07 26.47
N PRO A 295 12.49 8.02 25.83
CA PRO A 295 12.23 8.41 24.44
C PRO A 295 12.39 7.23 23.47
N ARG A 296 13.35 6.34 23.74
CA ARG A 296 13.54 5.12 22.94
C ARG A 296 12.35 4.17 23.08
N ARG A 297 11.85 3.95 24.31
CA ARG A 297 10.68 3.09 24.57
C ARG A 297 9.45 3.64 23.85
N ASP A 298 9.15 4.93 24.02
CA ASP A 298 7.97 5.56 23.41
C ASP A 298 8.04 5.49 21.88
N PHE A 299 9.23 5.69 21.29
CA PHE A 299 9.43 5.52 19.86
C PHE A 299 9.18 4.08 19.40
N ILE A 300 9.70 3.09 20.12
CA ILE A 300 9.47 1.67 19.78
C ILE A 300 7.99 1.35 19.91
N GLU A 301 7.31 1.71 20.99
CA GLU A 301 5.88 1.42 21.19
C GLU A 301 5.00 2.08 20.12
N THR A 302 5.27 3.34 19.80
CA THR A 302 4.51 4.10 18.80
C THR A 302 4.70 3.54 17.37
N ASN A 303 5.87 3.01 17.05
CA ASN A 303 6.22 2.54 15.71
C ASN A 303 6.22 1.01 15.57
N ALA A 304 6.11 0.24 16.65
CA ALA A 304 6.10 -1.23 16.62
C ALA A 304 4.97 -1.78 15.75
N LEU A 305 3.81 -1.13 15.77
CA LEU A 305 2.66 -1.51 14.94
C LEU A 305 2.81 -1.08 13.46
N ARG A 306 3.73 -0.15 13.16
CA ARG A 306 4.05 0.31 11.79
C ARG A 306 5.10 -0.56 11.11
N ALA A 307 5.82 -1.39 11.88
CA ALA A 307 6.79 -2.35 11.38
C ALA A 307 6.11 -3.57 10.72
N ALA A 308 5.29 -3.33 9.69
CA ALA A 308 4.80 -4.38 8.81
C ALA A 308 5.88 -4.65 7.74
N ASN A 309 6.26 -5.93 7.58
CA ASN A 309 7.30 -6.46 6.68
C ASN A 309 8.73 -6.54 7.24
N ILE A 310 8.91 -6.93 8.51
CA ILE A 310 10.25 -7.29 9.00
C ILE A 310 10.64 -8.74 8.63
N ASP A 311 9.69 -9.68 8.45
CA ASP A 311 10.07 -11.09 8.24
C ASP A 311 8.98 -12.00 7.62
N VAL A 312 8.42 -11.61 6.46
CA VAL A 312 7.63 -12.55 5.61
C VAL A 312 8.12 -12.48 4.17
#